data_AF-A0A8K0S018-F1
#
_entry.id   AF-A0A8K0S018-F1
#
_cell.length_a   1.000
_cell.length_b   1.000
_cell.length_c   1.000
_cell.angle_alpha   90.00
_cell.angle_beta   90.00
_cell.angle_gamma   90.00
#
_symmetry.space_group_name_H-M   'P 1'
#
loop_
_entity.id
_entity.type
_entity.pdbx_description
1 polymer ?
#
loop_
_entity_poly.entity_id
_entity_poly.type
_entity_poly.pdbx_seq_one_letter_code
_entity_poly.pdbx_strand_id
1 'polypeptide(L)'
;MDHVTIGVCPDGGDSPLSWAGNLAGLLTFALGILVTLTALLAATRNAEKEIEAKRTLLKQTSLHVNRIDKSMKNLLIDADPDYGDLQPIIDSAIEAYGSAVKEMHDYMEDHFQNSKPIWIHIKWWFMEKEIAAGFANLQSCSEHLTAAQLTLVQRRVIKHTSELHLIQSKLGIKAL
;
A
#
# COMPACT_ATOMS: atom_id res chain seq x y z
N MET A 1 -34.56 1.72 86.82
CA MET A 1 -35.04 1.62 85.43
C MET A 1 -34.16 2.53 84.61
N ASP A 2 -33.29 1.97 83.79
CA ASP A 2 -32.66 2.65 82.64
C ASP A 2 -32.12 1.54 81.74
N HIS A 3 -32.80 1.31 80.61
CA HIS A 3 -32.31 0.46 79.54
C HIS A 3 -31.64 1.35 78.50
N VAL A 4 -30.31 1.28 78.42
CA VAL A 4 -29.55 1.82 77.30
C VAL A 4 -29.52 0.74 76.21
N THR A 5 -30.26 0.96 75.13
CA THR A 5 -30.15 0.14 73.91
C THR A 5 -28.93 0.61 73.14
N ILE A 6 -27.83 -0.13 73.25
CA ILE A 6 -26.68 0.01 72.36
C ILE A 6 -27.12 -0.53 71.00
N GLY A 7 -27.37 0.38 70.05
CA GLY A 7 -27.53 0.04 68.65
C GLY A 7 -26.21 -0.53 68.13
N VAL A 8 -26.10 -1.86 68.13
CA VAL A 8 -25.03 -2.57 67.43
C VAL A 8 -25.32 -2.40 65.95
N CYS A 9 -24.58 -1.54 65.26
CA CYS A 9 -24.44 -1.66 63.81
C CYS A 9 -23.71 -2.99 63.57
N PRO A 10 -24.34 -3.99 62.92
CA PRO A 10 -23.64 -5.22 62.62
C PRO A 10 -22.54 -4.92 61.61
N ASP A 11 -21.38 -5.49 61.89
CA ASP A 11 -20.14 -5.40 61.16
C ASP A 11 -20.31 -5.48 59.64
N GLY A 12 -19.75 -4.49 58.93
CA GLY A 12 -18.84 -4.67 57.78
C GLY A 12 -19.17 -5.66 56.65
N GLY A 13 -20.42 -6.09 56.49
CA GLY A 13 -20.83 -6.93 55.36
C GLY A 13 -21.04 -6.08 54.12
N ASP A 14 -20.24 -6.32 53.07
CA ASP A 14 -20.45 -5.71 51.75
C ASP A 14 -21.94 -5.80 51.38
N SER A 15 -22.60 -4.64 51.25
CA SER A 15 -24.03 -4.60 50.97
C SER A 15 -24.34 -5.36 49.67
N PRO A 16 -25.39 -6.22 49.62
CA PRO A 16 -25.73 -6.99 48.42
C PRO A 16 -26.00 -6.09 47.19
N LEU A 17 -26.41 -4.85 47.40
CA LEU A 17 -26.53 -3.82 46.36
C LEU A 17 -25.16 -3.35 45.79
N SER A 18 -24.14 -3.27 46.64
CA SER A 18 -22.76 -2.89 46.27
C SER A 18 -22.09 -3.99 45.45
N TRP A 19 -22.26 -5.25 45.84
CA TRP A 19 -21.76 -6.40 45.08
C TRP A 19 -22.43 -6.52 43.70
N ALA A 20 -23.76 -6.41 43.64
CA ALA A 20 -24.49 -6.47 42.37
C ALA A 20 -24.14 -5.30 41.43
N GLY A 21 -23.96 -4.09 41.97
CA GLY A 21 -23.51 -2.92 41.21
C GLY A 21 -22.09 -3.09 40.66
N ASN A 22 -21.15 -3.59 41.47
CA ASN A 22 -19.77 -3.86 41.02
C ASN A 22 -19.72 -4.98 39.97
N LEU A 23 -20.51 -6.04 40.15
CA LEU A 23 -20.61 -7.13 39.17
C LEU A 23 -21.22 -6.64 37.85
N ALA A 24 -22.29 -5.85 37.91
CA ALA A 24 -22.91 -5.26 36.72
C ALA A 24 -21.98 -4.28 36.00
N GLY A 25 -21.21 -3.48 36.75
CA GLY A 25 -20.19 -2.60 36.20
C GLY A 25 -19.07 -3.37 35.50
N LEU A 26 -18.55 -4.43 36.14
CA LEU A 26 -17.53 -5.31 35.55
C LEU A 26 -18.04 -6.01 34.28
N LEU A 27 -19.27 -6.51 34.31
CA LEU A 27 -19.90 -7.17 33.15
C LEU A 27 -20.12 -6.18 32.00
N THR A 28 -20.56 -4.96 32.29
CA THR A 28 -20.76 -3.92 31.27
C THR A 28 -19.44 -3.50 30.64
N PHE A 29 -18.38 -3.37 31.45
CA PHE A 29 -17.03 -3.10 30.96
C PHE A 29 -16.50 -4.24 30.08
N ALA A 30 -16.66 -5.48 30.52
CA ALA A 30 -16.27 -6.67 29.75
C ALA A 30 -17.03 -6.76 28.42
N LEU A 31 -18.33 -6.47 28.42
CA LEU A 31 -19.14 -6.37 27.21
C LEU A 31 -18.64 -5.26 26.28
N GLY A 32 -18.28 -4.10 26.81
CA GLY A 32 -17.68 -3.01 26.02
C GLY A 32 -16.38 -3.43 25.33
N ILE A 33 -15.51 -4.16 26.02
CA ILE A 33 -14.29 -4.72 25.43
C ILE A 33 -14.64 -5.73 24.33
N LEU A 34 -15.57 -6.64 24.60
CA LEU A 34 -15.97 -7.67 23.63
C LEU A 34 -16.56 -7.06 22.35
N VAL A 35 -17.46 -6.09 22.48
CA VAL A 35 -18.04 -5.39 21.31
C VAL A 35 -16.92 -4.70 20.51
N THR A 36 -16.00 -4.02 21.18
CA THR A 36 -14.86 -3.37 20.51
C THR A 36 -13.97 -4.37 19.77
N LEU A 37 -13.68 -5.52 20.38
CA LEU A 37 -12.92 -6.60 19.74
C LEU A 37 -13.67 -7.19 18.54
N THR A 38 -14.97 -7.41 18.65
CA THR A 38 -15.77 -7.91 17.51
C THR A 38 -15.84 -6.92 16.36
N ALA A 39 -15.95 -5.62 16.65
CA ALA A 39 -15.90 -4.57 15.64
C ALA A 39 -14.54 -4.53 14.94
N LEU A 40 -13.44 -4.65 15.67
CA LEU A 40 -12.09 -4.71 15.11
C LEU A 40 -11.90 -5.95 14.22
N LEU A 41 -12.30 -7.13 14.68
CA LEU A 41 -12.23 -8.36 13.89
C LEU A 41 -13.12 -8.30 12.64
N ALA A 42 -14.29 -7.68 12.74
CA ALA A 42 -15.17 -7.48 11.59
C ALA A 42 -14.54 -6.53 10.56
N ALA A 43 -13.98 -5.40 11.01
CA ALA A 43 -13.35 -4.42 10.14
C ALA A 43 -12.06 -4.96 9.47
N THR A 44 -11.32 -5.82 10.16
CA THR A 44 -10.05 -6.39 9.69
C THR A 44 -10.19 -7.83 9.19
N ARG A 45 -11.41 -8.31 8.97
CA ARG A 45 -11.69 -9.71 8.61
C ARG A 45 -10.96 -10.16 7.35
N ASN A 46 -10.71 -9.24 6.43
CA ASN A 46 -10.01 -9.51 5.17
C ASN A 46 -8.52 -9.16 5.20
N ALA A 47 -7.97 -8.73 6.33
CA ALA A 47 -6.59 -8.26 6.44
C ALA A 47 -5.57 -9.24 5.86
N GLU A 48 -5.64 -10.53 6.22
CA GLU A 48 -4.72 -11.55 5.70
C GLU A 48 -4.78 -11.67 4.17
N LYS A 49 -5.99 -11.64 3.60
CA LYS A 49 -6.18 -11.71 2.15
C LYS A 49 -5.67 -10.46 1.44
N GLU A 50 -5.89 -9.29 2.03
CA GLU A 50 -5.45 -8.01 1.46
C GLU A 50 -3.93 -7.86 1.53
N ILE A 51 -3.30 -8.29 2.62
CA ILE A 51 -1.84 -8.36 2.77
C ILE A 51 -1.25 -9.26 1.68
N GLU A 52 -1.79 -10.47 1.51
CA GLU A 52 -1.29 -11.43 0.52
C GLU A 52 -1.50 -10.93 -0.92
N ALA A 53 -2.64 -10.30 -1.19
CA ALA A 53 -2.92 -9.68 -2.48
C ALA A 53 -1.91 -8.56 -2.78
N LYS A 54 -1.62 -7.69 -1.81
CA LYS A 54 -0.63 -6.61 -1.95
C LYS A 54 0.79 -7.13 -2.12
N ARG A 55 1.20 -8.19 -1.39
CA ARG A 55 2.50 -8.87 -1.61
C ARG A 55 2.62 -9.43 -3.01
N THR A 56 1.58 -10.13 -3.46
CA THR A 56 1.51 -10.67 -4.82
C THR A 56 1.62 -9.55 -5.86
N LEU A 57 0.92 -8.44 -5.64
CA LEU A 57 1.00 -7.26 -6.50
C LEU A 57 2.42 -6.70 -6.54
N LEU A 58 3.08 -6.50 -5.41
CA LEU A 58 4.47 -5.99 -5.36
C LEU A 58 5.44 -6.91 -6.11
N LYS A 59 5.29 -8.23 -5.97
CA LYS A 59 6.09 -9.20 -6.71
C LYS A 59 5.85 -9.11 -8.22
N GLN A 60 4.60 -8.97 -8.65
CA GLN A 60 4.26 -8.76 -10.06
C GLN A 60 4.81 -7.44 -10.59
N THR A 61 4.71 -6.37 -9.81
CA THR A 61 5.23 -5.05 -10.14
C THR A 61 6.75 -5.08 -10.29
N SER A 62 7.48 -5.71 -9.36
CA SER A 62 8.94 -5.87 -9.46
C SER A 62 9.35 -6.57 -10.76
N LEU A 63 8.66 -7.66 -11.13
CA LEU A 63 8.88 -8.35 -12.40
C LEU A 63 8.56 -7.45 -13.60
N HIS A 64 7.53 -6.61 -13.49
CA HIS A 64 7.16 -5.67 -14.53
C HIS A 64 8.20 -4.58 -14.73
N VAL A 65 8.72 -3.96 -13.66
CA VAL A 65 9.82 -2.97 -13.73
C VAL A 65 11.04 -3.57 -14.42
N ASN A 66 11.45 -4.77 -14.02
CA ASN A 66 12.57 -5.47 -14.66
C ASN A 66 12.33 -5.73 -16.15
N ARG A 67 11.09 -6.05 -16.54
CA ARG A 67 10.73 -6.23 -17.95
C ARG A 67 10.80 -4.93 -18.72
N ILE A 68 10.33 -3.82 -18.13
CA ILE A 68 10.44 -2.50 -18.74
C ILE A 68 11.90 -2.13 -18.93
N ASP A 69 12.75 -2.29 -17.90
CA ASP A 69 14.17 -2.00 -17.97
C ASP A 69 14.85 -2.74 -19.12
N LYS A 70 14.64 -4.06 -19.20
CA LYS A 70 15.18 -4.87 -20.30
C LYS A 70 14.64 -4.43 -21.67
N SER A 71 13.35 -4.13 -21.75
CA SER A 71 12.74 -3.68 -23.01
C SER A 71 13.26 -2.31 -23.44
N MET A 72 13.44 -1.38 -22.51
CA MET A 72 13.95 -0.04 -22.80
C MET A 72 15.41 -0.09 -23.23
N LYS A 73 16.23 -0.89 -22.57
CA LYS A 73 17.62 -1.11 -23.00
C LYS A 73 17.70 -1.64 -24.43
N ASN A 74 16.89 -2.64 -24.78
CA ASN A 74 16.83 -3.14 -26.16
C ASN A 74 16.33 -2.09 -27.14
N LEU A 75 15.25 -1.37 -26.81
CA LEU A 75 14.68 -0.34 -27.66
C LEU A 75 15.60 0.87 -27.85
N LEU A 76 16.43 1.21 -26.85
CA LEU A 76 17.42 2.29 -26.92
C LEU A 76 18.69 1.86 -27.67
N ILE A 77 19.05 0.57 -27.65
CA ILE A 77 20.11 0.02 -28.51
C ILE A 77 19.67 0.04 -29.99
N ASP A 78 18.40 -0.28 -30.25
CA ASP A 78 17.81 -0.28 -31.59
C ASP A 78 17.38 1.12 -32.06
N ALA A 79 17.14 2.05 -31.13
CA ALA A 79 16.85 3.44 -31.42
C ALA A 79 18.14 4.21 -31.63
N ASP A 80 18.24 4.83 -32.80
CA ASP A 80 19.19 5.86 -33.20
C ASP A 80 20.12 6.45 -32.12
N PRO A 81 21.45 6.52 -32.33
CA PRO A 81 22.42 7.05 -31.36
C PRO A 81 22.11 8.47 -30.83
N ASP A 82 21.24 9.24 -31.49
CA ASP A 82 20.77 10.57 -31.04
C ASP A 82 19.80 10.54 -29.83
N TYR A 83 19.36 9.36 -29.35
CA TYR A 83 18.45 9.25 -28.20
C TYR A 83 19.13 9.30 -26.81
N GLY A 84 20.45 9.50 -26.76
CA GLY A 84 21.24 9.54 -25.52
C GLY A 84 20.73 10.54 -24.47
N ASP A 85 20.07 11.62 -24.89
CA ASP A 85 19.55 12.66 -23.98
C ASP A 85 18.39 12.19 -23.10
N LEU A 86 17.62 11.18 -23.55
CA LEU A 86 16.46 10.66 -22.79
C LEU A 86 16.80 9.46 -21.91
N GLN A 87 17.91 8.78 -22.22
CA GLN A 87 18.39 7.64 -21.44
C GLN A 87 18.53 7.93 -19.93
N PRO A 88 19.17 9.03 -19.48
CA PRO A 88 19.29 9.30 -18.05
C PRO A 88 17.94 9.53 -17.36
N ILE A 89 16.94 10.09 -18.08
CA ILE A 89 15.60 10.32 -17.54
C ILE A 89 14.87 8.98 -17.35
N ILE A 90 14.99 8.07 -18.32
CA ILE A 90 14.36 6.75 -18.27
C ILE A 90 15.01 5.88 -17.20
N ASP A 91 16.34 5.86 -17.15
CA ASP A 91 17.10 5.10 -16.15
C ASP A 91 16.77 5.58 -14.74
N SER A 92 16.71 6.91 -14.54
CA SER A 92 16.29 7.50 -13.26
C SER A 92 14.85 7.13 -12.89
N ALA A 93 13.91 7.13 -13.84
CA ALA A 93 12.53 6.74 -13.58
C ALA A 93 12.39 5.25 -13.23
N ILE A 94 13.14 4.38 -13.91
CA ILE A 94 13.18 2.93 -13.64
C ILE A 94 13.79 2.67 -12.26
N GLU A 95 14.89 3.34 -11.94
CA GLU A 95 15.56 3.21 -10.64
C GLU A 95 14.65 3.68 -9.50
N ALA A 96 14.04 4.86 -9.64
CA ALA A 96 13.09 5.38 -8.66
C ALA A 96 11.91 4.42 -8.45
N TYR A 97 11.35 3.88 -9.53
CA TYR A 97 10.24 2.94 -9.43
C TYR A 97 10.68 1.61 -8.81
N GLY A 98 11.82 1.06 -9.21
CA GLY A 98 12.39 -0.16 -8.64
C GLY A 98 12.71 -0.02 -7.15
N SER A 99 13.27 1.12 -6.74
CA SER A 99 13.56 1.45 -5.35
C SER A 99 12.28 1.53 -4.53
N ALA A 100 11.25 2.23 -5.01
CA ALA A 100 9.96 2.34 -4.33
C ALA A 100 9.28 0.97 -4.17
N VAL A 101 9.34 0.10 -5.19
CA VAL A 101 8.78 -1.27 -5.12
C VAL A 101 9.52 -2.09 -4.06
N LYS A 102 10.85 -1.99 -4.02
CA LYS A 102 11.67 -2.70 -3.04
C LYS A 102 11.39 -2.22 -1.62
N GLU A 103 11.37 -0.91 -1.40
CA GLU A 103 11.06 -0.31 -0.10
C GLU A 103 9.70 -0.78 0.42
N MET A 104 8.68 -0.77 -0.44
CA MET A 104 7.34 -1.22 -0.07
C MET A 104 7.29 -2.73 0.21
N HIS A 105 8.05 -3.53 -0.54
CA HIS A 105 8.19 -4.97 -0.30
C HIS A 105 8.85 -5.25 1.05
N ASP A 106 9.98 -4.60 1.34
CA ASP A 106 10.74 -4.76 2.57
C ASP A 106 9.91 -4.30 3.79
N TYR A 107 9.18 -3.18 3.66
CA TYR A 107 8.25 -2.68 4.68
C TYR A 107 7.14 -3.70 4.98
N MET A 108 6.49 -4.25 3.95
CA MET A 108 5.44 -5.26 4.16
C MET A 108 6.00 -6.54 4.79
N GLU A 109 7.24 -6.91 4.47
CA GLU A 109 7.86 -8.11 5.02
C GLU A 109 8.23 -7.96 6.49
N ASP A 110 8.86 -6.84 6.87
CA ASP A 110 9.21 -6.53 8.26
C ASP A 110 7.98 -6.56 9.19
N HIS A 111 6.84 -6.02 8.70
CA HIS A 111 5.65 -5.90 9.51
C HIS A 111 4.78 -7.16 9.57
N PHE A 112 4.76 -8.00 8.52
CA PHE A 112 3.80 -9.10 8.41
C PHE A 112 4.39 -10.52 8.28
N GLN A 113 5.69 -10.71 7.98
CA GLN A 113 6.25 -12.06 7.73
C GLN A 113 6.14 -13.02 8.91
N ASN A 114 6.33 -12.52 10.14
CA ASN A 114 6.35 -13.34 11.36
C ASN A 114 5.28 -12.93 12.38
N SER A 115 4.28 -12.17 11.95
CA SER A 115 3.22 -11.69 12.84
C SER A 115 2.25 -12.83 13.20
N LYS A 116 1.93 -12.98 14.49
CA LYS A 116 0.88 -13.95 14.90
C LYS A 116 -0.49 -13.49 14.39
N PRO A 117 -1.45 -14.40 14.15
CA PRO A 117 -2.74 -14.06 13.51
C PRO A 117 -3.50 -12.91 14.18
N ILE A 118 -3.61 -12.92 15.52
CA ILE A 118 -4.32 -11.85 16.25
C ILE A 118 -3.66 -10.47 16.10
N TRP A 119 -2.33 -10.44 15.96
CA TRP A 119 -1.57 -9.20 15.80
C TRP A 119 -1.58 -8.71 14.36
N ILE A 120 -1.80 -9.58 13.37
CA ILE A 120 -1.94 -9.19 11.96
C ILE A 120 -3.10 -8.21 11.80
N HIS A 121 -4.27 -8.52 12.39
CA HIS A 121 -5.45 -7.67 12.32
C HIS A 121 -5.21 -6.28 12.93
N ILE A 122 -4.62 -6.24 14.12
CA ILE A 122 -4.30 -4.99 14.81
C ILE A 122 -3.28 -4.18 14.00
N LYS A 123 -2.18 -4.81 13.56
CA LYS A 123 -1.16 -4.14 12.74
C LYS A 123 -1.74 -3.63 11.43
N TRP A 124 -2.54 -4.44 10.74
CA TRP A 124 -3.21 -4.05 9.51
C TRP A 124 -4.04 -2.78 9.71
N TRP A 125 -4.89 -2.75 10.74
CA TRP A 125 -5.72 -1.58 11.06
C TRP A 125 -4.91 -0.30 11.24
N PHE A 126 -3.76 -0.38 11.92
CA PHE A 126 -2.89 0.78 12.11
C PHE A 126 -2.14 1.19 10.83
N MET A 127 -1.75 0.23 10.01
CA MET A 127 -0.82 0.44 8.90
C MET A 127 -1.51 0.58 7.54
N GLU A 128 -2.81 0.28 7.44
CA GLU A 128 -3.56 0.29 6.17
C GLU A 128 -3.38 1.60 5.39
N LYS A 129 -3.40 2.74 6.09
CA LYS A 129 -3.24 4.06 5.47
C LYS A 129 -1.82 4.31 4.94
N GLU A 130 -0.80 3.92 5.70
CA GLU A 130 0.60 4.03 5.27
C GLU A 130 0.87 3.13 4.08
N ILE A 131 0.35 1.90 4.12
CA ILE A 131 0.41 0.96 3.01
C ILE A 131 -0.30 1.56 1.79
N ALA A 132 -1.51 2.11 1.94
CA ALA A 132 -2.23 2.76 0.84
C ALA A 132 -1.45 3.93 0.24
N ALA A 133 -0.81 4.76 1.07
CA ALA A 133 0.06 5.85 0.61
C ALA A 133 1.28 5.32 -0.15
N GLY A 134 1.92 4.24 0.31
CA GLY A 134 3.01 3.57 -0.39
C GLY A 134 2.59 3.08 -1.78
N PHE A 135 1.41 2.45 -1.90
CA PHE A 135 0.86 2.05 -3.20
C PHE A 135 0.50 3.23 -4.10
N ALA A 136 0.02 4.34 -3.55
CA ALA A 136 -0.21 5.56 -4.32
C ALA A 136 1.11 6.16 -4.86
N ASN A 137 2.19 6.12 -4.07
CA ASN A 137 3.52 6.52 -4.53
C ASN A 137 4.02 5.60 -5.67
N LEU A 138 3.83 4.28 -5.55
CA LEU A 138 4.14 3.33 -6.62
C LEU A 138 3.38 3.63 -7.91
N GLN A 139 2.10 3.99 -7.79
CA GLN A 139 1.30 4.38 -8.95
C GLN A 139 1.85 5.66 -9.60
N SER A 140 2.19 6.67 -8.80
CA SER A 140 2.82 7.91 -9.29
C SER A 140 4.12 7.60 -10.06
N CYS A 141 5.02 6.78 -9.50
CA CYS A 141 6.24 6.35 -10.20
C CYS A 141 5.94 5.64 -11.53
N SER A 142 4.92 4.78 -11.57
CA SER A 142 4.48 4.11 -12.78
C SER A 142 3.97 5.10 -13.84
N GLU A 143 3.23 6.13 -13.44
CA GLU A 143 2.72 7.18 -14.34
C GLU A 143 3.87 7.98 -14.95
N HIS A 144 4.87 8.35 -14.14
CA HIS A 144 6.09 9.02 -14.63
C HIS A 144 6.85 8.18 -15.65
N LEU A 145 7.03 6.88 -15.38
CA LEU A 145 7.67 5.95 -16.31
C LEU A 145 6.87 5.82 -17.62
N THR A 146 5.55 5.72 -17.52
CA THR A 146 4.65 5.66 -18.68
C THR A 146 4.75 6.93 -19.52
N ALA A 147 4.82 8.11 -18.89
CA ALA A 147 4.99 9.38 -19.58
C ALA A 147 6.34 9.45 -20.32
N ALA A 148 7.42 8.97 -19.71
CA ALA A 148 8.73 8.89 -20.34
C ALA A 148 8.71 7.95 -21.58
N GLN A 149 8.05 6.78 -21.46
CA GLN A 149 7.87 5.85 -22.57
C GLN A 149 7.05 6.45 -23.72
N LEU A 150 5.94 7.12 -23.42
CA LEU A 150 5.12 7.79 -24.43
C LEU A 150 5.90 8.89 -25.16
N THR A 151 6.73 9.64 -24.43
CA THR A 151 7.60 10.67 -25.01
C THR A 151 8.59 10.08 -26.01
N LEU A 152 9.19 8.92 -25.70
CA LEU A 152 10.05 8.19 -26.63
C LEU A 152 9.32 7.76 -27.89
N VAL A 153 8.15 7.12 -27.73
CA VAL A 153 7.35 6.64 -28.86
C VAL A 153 6.93 7.82 -29.74
N GLN A 154 6.48 8.92 -29.14
CA GLN A 154 6.09 10.13 -29.87
C GLN A 154 7.26 10.68 -30.69
N ARG A 155 8.46 10.81 -30.10
CA ARG A 155 9.65 11.27 -30.84
C ARG A 155 10.00 10.34 -31.99
N ARG A 156 9.90 9.02 -31.80
CA ARG A 156 10.14 8.04 -32.87
C ARG A 156 9.17 8.20 -34.03
N VAL A 157 7.87 8.36 -33.74
CA VAL A 157 6.84 8.59 -34.77
C VAL A 157 7.11 9.88 -35.54
N ILE A 158 7.45 10.97 -34.85
CA ILE A 158 7.78 12.25 -35.49
C ILE A 158 8.99 12.11 -36.42
N LYS A 159 10.05 11.44 -35.96
CA LYS A 159 11.26 11.22 -36.76
C LYS A 159 10.96 10.46 -38.03
N HIS A 160 10.32 9.30 -37.93
CA HIS A 160 9.96 8.50 -39.10
C HIS A 160 8.99 9.23 -40.04
N THR A 161 8.05 10.01 -39.53
CA THR A 161 7.14 10.82 -40.36
C THR A 161 7.91 11.88 -41.15
N SER A 162 8.89 12.52 -40.51
CA SER A 162 9.75 13.53 -41.12
C SER A 162 10.66 12.93 -42.22
N GLU A 163 11.23 11.75 -41.96
CA GLU A 163 12.00 10.97 -42.93
C GLU A 163 11.14 10.55 -44.13
N LEU A 164 9.90 10.10 -43.88
CA LEU A 164 8.97 9.70 -44.93
C LEU A 164 8.59 10.88 -45.83
N HIS A 165 8.32 12.05 -45.27
CA HIS A 165 8.07 13.28 -46.03
C HIS A 165 9.27 13.70 -46.86
N LEU A 166 10.50 13.58 -46.32
CA LEU A 166 11.72 13.87 -47.06
C LEU A 166 11.89 12.93 -48.27
N ILE A 167 11.60 11.64 -48.09
CA ILE A 167 11.66 10.63 -49.16
C ILE A 167 10.59 10.89 -50.23
N GLN A 168 9.35 11.17 -49.83
CA GLN A 168 8.27 11.54 -50.76
C GLN A 168 8.62 12.77 -51.60
N SER A 169 9.17 13.81 -50.95
CA SER A 169 9.65 15.03 -51.60
C SER A 169 10.76 14.73 -52.63
N LYS A 170 11.76 13.92 -52.26
CA LYS A 170 12.84 13.50 -53.17
C LYS A 170 12.36 12.64 -54.34
N LEU A 171 11.33 11.83 -54.15
CA LEU A 171 10.75 10.96 -55.19
C LEU A 171 9.67 11.66 -56.03
N GLY A 172 9.31 12.91 -55.73
CA GLY A 172 8.25 13.63 -56.45
C GLY A 172 6.85 13.05 -56.25
N ILE A 173 6.65 12.21 -55.23
CA ILE A 173 5.36 11.59 -54.92
C ILE A 173 4.57 12.61 -54.08
N LYS A 174 3.50 13.17 -54.65
CA LYS A 174 2.57 14.03 -53.88
C LYS A 174 1.94 13.19 -52.78
N ALA A 175 2.08 13.65 -51.53
CA ALA A 175 1.32 13.12 -50.41
C ALA A 175 -0.18 13.29 -50.72
N LEU A 176 -0.92 12.18 -50.59
CA LEU A 176 -2.36 12.08 -50.78
C LEU A 176 -3.10 12.66 -49.57
#